data_AF-A0A3M1CZM7-F1
#
_entry.id   AF-A0A3M1CZM7-F1
#
_cell.length_a   1.000
_cell.length_b   1.000
_cell.length_c   1.000
_cell.angle_alpha   90.00
_cell.angle_beta   90.00
_cell.angle_gamma   90.00
#
_symmetry.space_group_name_H-M   'P 1'
#
loop_
_entity.id
_entity.type
_entity.pdbx_description
1 polymer ?
#
loop_
_entity_poly.entity_id
_entity_poly.type
_entity_poly.pdbx_seq_one_letter_code
_entity_poly.pdbx_strand_id
1 'polypeptide(L)'
;MEEGVGARPGAGGLCLFVNGTVGGLMTPLGVTVTDDDGVDWSGDNFDKADAIGRVVGGLALDALDAADDVADPDLRFRSTRFLMPVENFAFQALFLIGIFDRQLHDYDPDQEISETNLPKVETRIDLVEVGPLSMLTVPGELAPEVAIGGYDGSHVNTTEDELIDPDNENPPDLSQAPPGPYLKDRMDGVENWIIGLGNDELGYLIPAYDYKLSETAPYLEEAPGDHYEETNSIGPSATPLVEEMATRLIEWAP
;
A
#
# COMPACT_ATOMS: atom_id res chain seq x y z
N MET A 1 -2.36 -33.67 13.35
CA MET A 1 -2.72 -32.66 14.35
C MET A 1 -2.91 -31.41 13.54
N GLU A 2 -4.10 -30.81 13.54
CA GLU A 2 -4.27 -29.50 12.90
C GLU A 2 -3.32 -28.53 13.60
N GLU A 3 -2.44 -27.92 12.81
CA GLU A 3 -1.49 -26.93 13.30
C GLU A 3 -2.31 -25.72 13.79
N GLY A 4 -2.25 -25.47 15.09
CA GLY A 4 -2.91 -24.35 15.75
C GLY A 4 -1.94 -23.20 15.99
N VAL A 5 -2.42 -22.13 16.60
CA VAL A 5 -1.59 -21.03 17.11
C VAL A 5 -1.40 -21.26 18.61
N GLY A 6 -0.18 -21.66 19.00
CA GLY A 6 0.10 -22.03 20.37
C GLY A 6 -0.75 -23.20 20.87
N ALA A 7 -1.49 -22.97 21.96
CA ALA A 7 -2.44 -23.94 22.51
C ALA A 7 -3.83 -23.93 21.84
N ARG A 8 -4.11 -22.97 20.94
CA ARG A 8 -5.43 -22.80 20.31
C ARG A 8 -5.52 -23.62 19.01
N PRO A 9 -6.56 -24.46 18.84
CA PRO A 9 -6.75 -25.19 17.59
C PRO A 9 -7.07 -24.22 16.44
N GLY A 10 -6.59 -24.53 15.24
CA GLY A 10 -6.98 -23.80 14.03
C GLY A 10 -8.47 -24.00 13.70
N ALA A 11 -9.06 -23.05 12.97
CA ALA A 11 -10.45 -23.12 12.53
C ALA A 11 -10.68 -24.09 11.35
N GLY A 12 -9.61 -24.61 10.75
CA GLY A 12 -9.63 -25.40 9.51
C GLY A 12 -9.89 -24.54 8.27
N GLY A 13 -9.92 -25.16 7.09
CA GLY A 13 -10.17 -24.48 5.81
C GLY A 13 -8.94 -23.81 5.19
N LEU A 14 -9.19 -22.93 4.20
CA LEU A 14 -8.15 -22.15 3.52
C LEU A 14 -7.96 -20.82 4.25
N CYS A 15 -6.73 -20.55 4.68
CA CYS A 15 -6.32 -19.24 5.18
C CYS A 15 -5.58 -18.47 4.09
N LEU A 16 -5.96 -17.21 3.87
CA LEU A 16 -5.27 -16.29 2.97
C LEU A 16 -4.83 -15.07 3.79
N PHE A 17 -3.51 -14.86 3.86
CA PHE A 17 -2.96 -13.60 4.35
C PHE A 17 -2.75 -12.67 3.15
N VAL A 18 -3.30 -11.46 3.23
CA VAL A 18 -3.24 -10.45 2.17
C VAL A 18 -2.66 -9.19 2.77
N ASN A 19 -1.71 -8.56 2.07
CA ASN A 19 -1.11 -7.30 2.52
C ASN A 19 -2.09 -6.13 2.34
N GLY A 20 -2.03 -5.19 3.29
CA GLY A 20 -2.76 -3.92 3.23
C GLY A 20 -1.93 -2.81 2.59
N THR A 21 -1.97 -1.63 3.22
CA THR A 21 -1.13 -0.48 2.90
C THR A 21 0.27 -0.67 3.50
N VAL A 22 1.21 -1.13 2.68
CA VAL A 22 2.60 -1.41 3.11
C VAL A 22 3.61 -0.34 2.68
N GLY A 23 3.16 0.74 2.03
CA GLY A 23 4.01 1.89 1.71
C GLY A 23 4.52 2.58 2.98
N GLY A 24 5.53 3.46 2.85
CA GLY A 24 6.22 4.04 4.01
C GLY A 24 7.07 3.02 4.77
N LEU A 25 7.53 1.97 4.05
CA LEU A 25 8.33 0.86 4.58
C LEU A 25 7.72 0.20 5.83
N MET A 26 6.40 0.00 5.87
CA MET A 26 5.71 -0.68 6.98
C MET A 26 6.22 -2.12 7.15
N THR A 27 7.15 -2.30 8.09
CA THR A 27 7.99 -3.50 8.17
C THR A 27 8.15 -3.99 9.61
N PRO A 28 8.29 -5.31 9.83
CA PRO A 28 8.66 -5.83 11.14
C PRO A 28 10.16 -5.68 11.47
N LEU A 29 10.97 -5.05 10.61
CA LEU A 29 12.39 -4.81 10.89
C LEU A 29 12.55 -3.89 12.11
N GLY A 30 13.60 -4.11 12.91
CA GLY A 30 13.87 -3.33 14.13
C GLY A 30 12.91 -3.58 15.31
N VAL A 31 11.76 -4.22 15.08
CA VAL A 31 10.77 -4.52 16.13
C VAL A 31 11.10 -5.82 16.88
N THR A 32 10.85 -5.85 18.19
CA THR A 32 10.88 -7.09 18.99
C THR A 32 9.48 -7.68 19.07
N VAL A 33 9.36 -8.97 18.81
CA VAL A 33 8.07 -9.68 18.82
C VAL A 33 8.08 -10.69 19.96
N THR A 34 7.12 -10.59 20.87
CA THR A 34 6.90 -11.56 21.94
C THR A 34 5.91 -12.62 21.46
N ASP A 35 6.31 -13.89 21.50
CA ASP A 35 5.44 -15.00 21.12
C ASP A 35 4.44 -15.40 22.23
N ASP A 36 3.63 -16.42 21.95
CA ASP A 36 2.62 -16.95 22.87
C ASP A 36 3.20 -17.62 24.12
N ASP A 37 4.46 -18.04 24.09
CA ASP A 37 5.21 -18.57 25.23
C ASP A 37 5.89 -17.45 26.06
N GLY A 38 5.77 -16.19 25.63
CA GLY A 38 6.37 -15.03 26.28
C GLY A 38 7.86 -14.85 25.97
N VAL A 39 8.34 -15.43 24.85
CA VAL A 39 9.73 -15.30 24.40
C VAL A 39 9.85 -14.15 23.42
N ASP A 40 10.86 -13.31 23.63
CA ASP A 40 11.16 -12.16 22.79
C ASP A 40 12.07 -12.52 21.61
N TRP A 41 11.67 -12.10 20.41
CA TRP A 41 12.38 -12.32 19.16
C TRP A 41 12.67 -10.99 18.47
N SER A 42 13.95 -10.60 18.44
CA SER A 42 14.40 -9.32 17.86
C SER A 42 15.29 -9.47 16.61
N GLY A 43 15.81 -10.68 16.34
CA GLY A 43 16.70 -10.92 15.21
C GLY A 43 15.96 -11.14 13.90
N ASP A 44 16.61 -10.81 12.78
CA ASP A 44 16.08 -11.04 11.43
C ASP A 44 16.28 -12.51 11.03
N ASN A 45 15.40 -13.39 11.55
CA ASN A 45 15.50 -14.83 11.38
C ASN A 45 14.12 -15.50 11.25
N PHE A 46 14.14 -16.79 10.94
CA PHE A 46 12.92 -17.58 10.77
C PHE A 46 12.09 -17.72 12.05
N ASP A 47 12.73 -17.68 13.23
CA ASP A 47 12.02 -17.79 14.51
C ASP A 47 11.16 -16.55 14.76
N LYS A 48 11.69 -15.34 14.48
CA LYS A 48 10.91 -14.09 14.53
C LYS A 48 9.76 -14.12 13.50
N ALA A 49 10.00 -14.65 12.31
CA ALA A 49 8.95 -14.78 11.29
C ALA A 49 7.81 -15.73 11.75
N ASP A 50 8.14 -16.88 12.36
CA ASP A 50 7.16 -17.79 12.96
C ASP A 50 6.38 -17.11 14.08
N ALA A 51 7.07 -16.39 14.97
CA ALA A 51 6.45 -15.64 16.06
C ALA A 51 5.45 -14.60 15.55
N ILE A 52 5.81 -13.79 14.54
CA ILE A 52 4.89 -12.83 13.90
C ILE A 52 3.68 -13.55 13.32
N GLY A 53 3.91 -14.64 12.59
CA GLY A 53 2.84 -15.43 12.00
C GLY A 53 1.85 -15.97 13.04
N ARG A 54 2.35 -16.42 14.20
CA ARG A 54 1.53 -16.84 15.33
C ARG A 54 0.74 -15.71 15.94
N VAL A 55 1.36 -14.55 16.20
CA VAL A 55 0.67 -13.39 16.75
C VAL A 55 -0.48 -12.96 15.83
N VAL A 56 -0.20 -12.79 14.53
CA VAL A 56 -1.21 -12.41 13.53
C VAL A 56 -2.28 -13.49 13.39
N GLY A 57 -1.91 -14.77 13.37
CA GLY A 57 -2.86 -15.87 13.32
C GLY A 57 -3.77 -15.93 14.55
N GLY A 58 -3.23 -15.66 15.74
CA GLY A 58 -4.00 -15.56 16.98
C GLY A 58 -5.03 -14.44 16.92
N LEU A 59 -4.63 -13.24 16.47
CA LEU A 59 -5.53 -12.10 16.27
C LEU A 59 -6.63 -12.41 15.25
N ALA A 60 -6.30 -13.11 14.15
CA ALA A 60 -7.28 -13.52 13.15
C ALA A 60 -8.31 -14.51 13.74
N LEU A 61 -7.85 -15.46 14.56
CA LEU A 61 -8.75 -16.38 15.24
C LEU A 61 -9.61 -15.64 16.30
N ASP A 62 -9.07 -14.66 17.02
CA ASP A 62 -9.84 -13.84 17.98
C ASP A 62 -10.92 -13.04 17.26
N ALA A 63 -10.61 -12.46 16.10
CA ALA A 63 -11.58 -11.78 15.25
C ALA A 63 -12.68 -12.75 14.77
N LEU A 64 -12.34 -13.99 14.46
CA LEU A 64 -13.31 -15.01 14.04
C LEU A 64 -14.28 -15.40 15.17
N ASP A 65 -13.82 -15.50 16.41
CA ASP A 65 -14.69 -15.81 17.57
C ASP A 65 -15.71 -14.69 17.84
N ALA A 66 -15.37 -13.44 17.47
CA ALA A 66 -16.22 -12.26 17.64
C ALA A 66 -17.03 -11.92 16.37
N ALA A 67 -16.88 -12.69 15.28
CA ALA A 67 -17.48 -12.37 13.99
C ALA A 67 -19.00 -12.61 13.99
N ASP A 68 -19.72 -11.77 13.24
CA ASP A 68 -21.13 -11.97 12.93
C ASP A 68 -21.30 -12.81 11.66
N ASP A 69 -22.25 -13.75 11.69
CA ASP A 69 -22.67 -14.50 10.49
C ASP A 69 -23.49 -13.59 9.56
N VAL A 70 -23.02 -13.43 8.33
CA VAL A 70 -23.75 -12.71 7.27
C VAL A 70 -24.49 -13.71 6.39
N ALA A 71 -25.81 -13.78 6.55
CA ALA A 71 -26.67 -14.62 5.71
C ALA A 71 -26.90 -13.97 4.34
N ASP A 72 -26.80 -14.78 3.27
CA ASP A 72 -27.08 -14.39 1.88
C ASP A 72 -26.40 -13.08 1.44
N PRO A 73 -25.07 -12.96 1.52
CA PRO A 73 -24.37 -11.71 1.19
C PRO A 73 -24.50 -11.38 -0.30
N ASP A 74 -24.79 -10.12 -0.59
CA ASP A 74 -24.66 -9.59 -1.95
C ASP A 74 -23.19 -9.59 -2.37
N LEU A 75 -22.94 -9.95 -3.63
CA LEU A 75 -21.63 -9.84 -4.27
C LEU A 75 -21.69 -8.78 -5.37
N ARG A 76 -20.79 -7.78 -5.29
CA ARG A 76 -20.61 -6.78 -6.35
C ARG A 76 -19.14 -6.72 -6.74
N PHE A 77 -18.91 -6.50 -8.03
CA PHE A 77 -17.57 -6.39 -8.59
C PHE A 77 -17.55 -5.24 -9.59
N ARG A 78 -16.59 -4.34 -9.40
CA ARG A 78 -16.32 -3.21 -10.30
C ARG A 78 -14.83 -3.20 -10.60
N SER A 79 -14.47 -2.83 -11.82
CA SER A 79 -13.08 -2.80 -12.27
C SER A 79 -12.89 -1.66 -13.24
N THR A 80 -11.75 -0.97 -13.15
CA THR A 80 -11.33 -0.03 -14.18
C THR A 80 -9.86 -0.19 -14.51
N ARG A 81 -9.54 -0.12 -15.81
CA ARG A 81 -8.17 -0.02 -16.33
C ARG A 81 -7.87 1.42 -16.68
N PHE A 82 -6.62 1.80 -16.52
CA PHE A 82 -6.15 3.14 -16.87
C PHE A 82 -4.64 3.10 -17.18
N LEU A 83 -4.16 4.14 -17.83
CA LEU A 83 -2.76 4.29 -18.20
C LEU A 83 -2.05 5.16 -17.17
N MET A 84 -1.00 4.61 -16.56
CA MET A 84 -0.13 5.31 -15.62
C MET A 84 1.11 5.83 -16.36
N PRO A 85 1.40 7.14 -16.34
CA PRO A 85 2.63 7.68 -16.91
C PRO A 85 3.87 7.17 -16.16
N VAL A 86 4.92 6.80 -16.90
CA VAL A 86 6.22 6.46 -16.35
C VAL A 86 7.05 7.73 -16.24
N GLU A 87 6.89 8.50 -15.16
CA GLU A 87 7.60 9.78 -14.96
C GLU A 87 9.02 9.60 -14.41
N ASN A 88 9.25 8.50 -13.67
CA ASN A 88 10.56 8.14 -13.17
C ASN A 88 11.48 7.70 -14.32
N PHE A 89 12.50 8.50 -14.61
CA PHE A 89 13.41 8.23 -15.73
C PHE A 89 14.32 7.00 -15.49
N ALA A 90 14.57 6.64 -14.23
CA ALA A 90 15.27 5.40 -13.92
C ALA A 90 14.39 4.20 -14.34
N PHE A 91 13.08 4.25 -14.04
CA PHE A 91 12.13 3.23 -14.49
C PHE A 91 12.00 3.19 -16.01
N GLN A 92 11.95 4.35 -16.67
CA GLN A 92 11.99 4.41 -18.14
C GLN A 92 13.21 3.67 -18.71
N ALA A 93 14.40 3.88 -18.12
CA ALA A 93 15.61 3.16 -18.51
C ALA A 93 15.47 1.64 -18.28
N LEU A 94 14.90 1.22 -17.14
CA LEU A 94 14.66 -0.20 -16.82
C LEU A 94 13.70 -0.88 -17.80
N PHE A 95 12.67 -0.20 -18.28
CA PHE A 95 11.81 -0.69 -19.37
C PHE A 95 12.60 -0.80 -20.69
N LEU A 96 13.37 0.23 -21.05
CA LEU A 96 14.12 0.25 -22.32
C LEU A 96 15.17 -0.87 -22.41
N ILE A 97 15.81 -1.24 -21.30
CA ILE A 97 16.79 -2.34 -21.26
C ILE A 97 16.15 -3.71 -20.98
N GLY A 98 14.82 -3.77 -20.82
CA GLY A 98 14.07 -5.01 -20.64
C GLY A 98 14.20 -5.66 -19.27
N ILE A 99 14.57 -4.90 -18.23
CA ILE A 99 14.47 -5.38 -16.84
C ILE A 99 13.01 -5.42 -16.41
N PHE A 100 12.25 -4.36 -16.71
CA PHE A 100 10.80 -4.40 -16.58
C PHE A 100 10.18 -4.90 -17.88
N ASP A 101 9.55 -6.06 -17.79
CA ASP A 101 8.87 -6.72 -18.92
C ASP A 101 7.38 -6.35 -18.93
N ARG A 102 7.07 -5.14 -19.43
CA ARG A 102 5.69 -4.69 -19.65
C ARG A 102 5.57 -3.92 -20.95
N GLN A 103 4.36 -3.93 -21.51
CA GLN A 103 4.03 -3.11 -22.66
C GLN A 103 3.96 -1.63 -22.27
N LEU A 104 4.70 -0.80 -23.00
CA LEU A 104 4.57 0.65 -22.95
C LEU A 104 3.55 1.12 -23.99
N HIS A 105 2.77 2.12 -23.62
CA HIS A 105 1.67 2.70 -24.39
C HIS A 105 1.88 4.21 -24.57
N ASP A 106 1.14 4.80 -25.49
CA ASP A 106 1.00 6.26 -25.67
C ASP A 106 2.31 7.04 -25.91
N TYR A 107 3.34 6.42 -26.48
CA TYR A 107 4.57 7.09 -26.90
C TYR A 107 5.10 6.57 -28.23
N ASP A 108 5.85 7.42 -28.93
CA ASP A 108 6.63 7.08 -30.11
C ASP A 108 8.06 6.69 -29.69
N PRO A 109 8.46 5.41 -29.85
CA PRO A 109 9.79 4.94 -29.45
C PRO A 109 10.92 5.49 -30.34
N ASP A 110 10.61 6.07 -31.50
CA ASP A 110 11.59 6.71 -32.39
C ASP A 110 11.84 8.18 -32.00
N GLN A 111 11.13 8.70 -31.00
CA GLN A 111 11.28 10.06 -30.47
C GLN A 111 11.82 10.06 -29.04
N GLU A 112 12.38 11.20 -28.64
CA GLU A 112 12.85 11.40 -27.27
C GLU A 112 11.67 11.37 -26.28
N ILE A 113 11.90 10.77 -25.11
CA ILE A 113 10.91 10.80 -24.03
C ILE A 113 10.84 12.24 -23.49
N SER A 114 9.63 12.78 -23.43
CA SER A 114 9.35 14.15 -22.99
C SER A 114 7.93 14.24 -22.43
N GLU A 115 7.55 15.39 -21.88
CA GLU A 115 6.18 15.64 -21.40
C GLU A 115 5.10 15.34 -22.45
N THR A 116 5.41 15.54 -23.73
CA THR A 116 4.48 15.28 -24.85
C THR A 116 4.61 13.89 -25.48
N ASN A 117 5.61 13.11 -25.06
CA ASN A 117 5.91 11.77 -25.57
C ASN A 117 6.28 10.82 -24.42
N LEU A 118 5.51 10.86 -23.33
CA LEU A 118 5.79 10.12 -22.12
C LEU A 118 5.18 8.71 -22.20
N PRO A 119 5.99 7.64 -22.11
CA PRO A 119 5.46 6.27 -22.09
C PRO A 119 4.57 6.05 -20.88
N LYS A 120 3.57 5.20 -21.06
CA LYS A 120 2.64 4.80 -20.00
C LYS A 120 2.55 3.28 -19.89
N VAL A 121 2.21 2.78 -18.72
CA VAL A 121 1.85 1.37 -18.50
C VAL A 121 0.36 1.25 -18.23
N GLU A 122 -0.30 0.22 -18.76
CA GLU A 122 -1.68 -0.08 -18.37
C GLU A 122 -1.69 -0.78 -17.01
N THR A 123 -2.50 -0.26 -16.09
CA THR A 123 -2.74 -0.83 -14.76
C THR A 123 -4.25 -0.98 -14.48
N ARG A 124 -4.61 -1.54 -13.33
CA ARG A 124 -5.99 -1.84 -12.96
C ARG A 124 -6.23 -1.70 -11.46
N ILE A 125 -7.38 -1.15 -11.13
CA ILE A 125 -7.98 -1.24 -9.79
C ILE A 125 -9.32 -1.97 -9.87
N ASP A 126 -9.60 -2.77 -8.84
CA ASP A 126 -10.80 -3.55 -8.67
C ASP A 126 -11.42 -3.20 -7.31
N LEU A 127 -12.75 -3.15 -7.27
CA LEU A 127 -13.56 -2.98 -6.07
C LEU A 127 -14.48 -4.20 -5.95
N VAL A 128 -14.24 -5.00 -4.92
CA VAL A 128 -14.99 -6.23 -4.62
C VAL A 128 -15.77 -6.01 -3.33
N GLU A 129 -17.08 -6.18 -3.38
CA GLU A 129 -17.94 -6.04 -2.21
C GLU A 129 -18.66 -7.35 -1.94
N VAL A 130 -18.58 -7.82 -0.69
CA VAL A 130 -19.22 -9.05 -0.23
C VAL A 130 -19.93 -8.77 1.08
N GLY A 131 -21.24 -8.60 1.04
CA GLY A 131 -22.02 -8.21 2.22
C GLY A 131 -21.49 -6.91 2.86
N PRO A 132 -21.04 -6.91 4.13
CA PRO A 132 -20.51 -5.72 4.80
C PRO A 132 -19.08 -5.32 4.36
N LEU A 133 -18.38 -6.20 3.66
CA LEU A 133 -16.98 -6.02 3.28
C LEU A 133 -16.89 -5.29 1.95
N SER A 134 -16.06 -4.24 1.88
CA SER A 134 -15.67 -3.55 0.66
C SER A 134 -14.15 -3.58 0.54
N MET A 135 -13.63 -4.17 -0.52
CA MET A 135 -12.20 -4.36 -0.76
C MET A 135 -11.78 -3.62 -2.03
N LEU A 136 -10.90 -2.63 -1.89
CA LEU A 136 -10.30 -1.90 -2.99
C LEU A 136 -8.87 -2.39 -3.21
N THR A 137 -8.57 -2.92 -4.40
CA THR A 137 -7.19 -3.25 -4.77
C THR A 137 -6.44 -2.00 -5.21
N VAL A 138 -5.17 -1.90 -4.85
CA VAL A 138 -4.30 -0.79 -5.25
C VAL A 138 -3.02 -1.36 -5.88
N PRO A 139 -2.64 -0.90 -7.10
CA PRO A 139 -1.55 -1.49 -7.88
C PRO A 139 -0.17 -0.96 -7.45
N GLY A 140 0.21 -1.20 -6.19
CA GLY A 140 1.50 -0.80 -5.63
C GLY A 140 1.50 -0.76 -4.11
N GLU A 141 2.58 -0.23 -3.55
CA GLU A 141 2.78 -0.06 -2.11
C GLU A 141 2.19 1.27 -1.64
N LEU A 142 0.89 1.27 -1.31
CA LEU A 142 0.19 2.48 -0.86
C LEU A 142 0.63 2.91 0.53
N ALA A 143 1.00 4.19 0.67
CA ALA A 143 1.25 4.82 1.95
C ALA A 143 -0.05 4.84 2.81
N PRO A 144 -0.02 4.35 4.08
CA PRO A 144 -1.21 4.19 4.91
C PRO A 144 -2.09 5.44 5.04
N GLU A 145 -1.47 6.60 5.15
CA GLU A 145 -2.13 7.90 5.32
C GLU A 145 -2.94 8.35 4.09
N VAL A 146 -2.68 7.79 2.89
CA VAL A 146 -3.58 7.96 1.74
C VAL A 146 -4.91 7.22 1.98
N ALA A 147 -4.87 6.10 2.69
CA ALA A 147 -6.04 5.30 2.99
C ALA A 147 -6.86 5.81 4.18
N ILE A 148 -6.19 6.24 5.25
CA ILE A 148 -6.82 6.58 6.54
C ILE A 148 -6.56 8.00 7.04
N GLY A 149 -5.69 8.77 6.39
CA GLY A 149 -5.23 10.06 6.90
C GLY A 149 -4.34 9.92 8.13
N GLY A 150 -4.60 10.73 9.16
CA GLY A 150 -3.77 10.77 10.37
C GLY A 150 -2.61 11.78 10.31
N TYR A 151 -2.63 12.70 9.32
CA TYR A 151 -1.65 13.78 9.16
C TYR A 151 -1.55 14.73 10.36
N ASP A 152 -2.52 14.70 11.27
CA ASP A 152 -2.54 15.45 12.54
C ASP A 152 -1.96 14.66 13.72
N GLY A 153 -1.45 13.45 13.48
CA GLY A 153 -0.92 12.54 14.48
C GLY A 153 -1.96 11.66 15.15
N SER A 154 -3.25 11.76 14.77
CA SER A 154 -4.33 10.96 15.38
C SER A 154 -4.20 9.44 15.18
N HIS A 155 -3.34 9.00 14.26
CA HIS A 155 -3.04 7.60 13.99
C HIS A 155 -1.63 7.17 14.42
N VAL A 156 -0.87 8.03 15.11
CA VAL A 156 0.38 7.64 15.78
C VAL A 156 0.00 6.88 17.06
N ASN A 157 -0.19 5.57 16.92
CA ASN A 157 -0.66 4.69 17.99
C ASN A 157 0.47 4.17 18.90
N THR A 158 1.50 5.00 19.11
CA THR A 158 2.68 4.67 19.93
C THR A 158 3.14 5.89 20.70
N THR A 159 3.90 5.67 21.77
CA THR A 159 4.65 6.72 22.48
C THR A 159 6.15 6.65 22.22
N GLU A 160 6.58 5.69 21.39
CA GLU A 160 7.99 5.45 21.08
C GLU A 160 8.50 6.35 19.96
N ASP A 161 7.60 6.76 19.05
CA ASP A 161 7.90 7.59 17.89
C ASP A 161 6.92 8.76 17.75
N GLU A 162 7.35 9.77 17.01
CA GLU A 162 6.54 10.92 16.59
C GLU A 162 6.08 10.75 15.13
N LEU A 163 5.08 11.53 14.70
CA LEU A 163 4.61 11.50 13.30
C LEU A 163 5.73 11.85 12.30
N ILE A 164 6.61 12.77 12.69
CA ILE A 164 7.79 13.17 11.95
C ILE A 164 8.96 13.05 12.91
N ASP A 165 10.01 12.35 12.50
CA ASP A 165 11.26 12.31 13.26
C ASP A 165 11.78 13.75 13.49
N PRO A 166 11.97 14.19 14.75
CA PRO A 166 12.51 15.52 15.07
C PRO A 166 13.84 15.85 14.40
N ASP A 167 14.63 14.83 14.04
CA ASP A 167 15.93 14.96 13.39
C ASP A 167 15.86 14.78 11.86
N ASN A 168 14.67 14.61 11.27
CA ASN A 168 14.52 14.50 9.81
C ASN A 168 15.02 15.78 9.11
N GLU A 169 15.98 15.62 8.18
CA GLU A 169 16.62 16.74 7.47
C GLU A 169 15.72 17.41 6.43
N ASN A 170 14.65 16.73 5.99
CA ASN A 170 13.73 17.15 4.95
C ASN A 170 12.30 16.64 5.24
N PRO A 171 11.67 17.06 6.34
CA PRO A 171 10.37 16.54 6.75
C PRO A 171 9.25 17.06 5.84
N PRO A 172 8.14 16.31 5.67
CA PRO A 172 6.95 16.81 4.98
C PRO A 172 6.43 18.13 5.56
N ASP A 173 5.86 19.00 4.72
CA ASP A 173 5.07 20.14 5.20
C ASP A 173 3.62 19.67 5.46
N LEU A 174 3.33 19.31 6.71
CA LEU A 174 1.99 18.85 7.13
C LEU A 174 0.88 19.90 6.89
N SER A 175 1.21 21.18 6.71
CA SER A 175 0.20 22.19 6.35
C SER A 175 -0.34 22.02 4.93
N GLN A 176 0.39 21.28 4.09
CA GLN A 176 0.00 20.92 2.71
C GLN A 176 -0.64 19.53 2.62
N ALA A 177 -0.73 18.80 3.74
CA ALA A 177 -1.36 17.49 3.75
C ALA A 177 -2.82 17.57 3.28
N PRO A 178 -3.28 16.63 2.44
CA PRO A 178 -4.63 16.68 1.90
C PRO A 178 -5.66 16.48 3.02
N PRO A 179 -6.76 17.27 3.03
CA PRO A 179 -7.87 16.99 3.93
C PRO A 179 -8.61 15.73 3.47
N GLY A 180 -9.33 15.09 4.39
CA GLY A 180 -10.28 14.04 4.04
C GLY A 180 -11.44 14.52 3.15
N PRO A 181 -12.25 13.61 2.61
CA PRO A 181 -12.28 12.17 2.93
C PRO A 181 -11.09 11.42 2.32
N TYR A 182 -10.51 10.47 3.05
CA TYR A 182 -9.45 9.57 2.58
C TYR A 182 -10.06 8.36 1.86
N LEU A 183 -9.25 7.49 1.23
CA LEU A 183 -9.80 6.41 0.41
C LEU A 183 -10.81 5.53 1.16
N LYS A 184 -10.52 5.16 2.42
CA LYS A 184 -11.45 4.33 3.22
C LYS A 184 -12.71 5.09 3.66
N ASP A 185 -12.66 6.41 3.78
CA ASP A 185 -13.86 7.23 4.08
C ASP A 185 -14.80 7.33 2.88
N ARG A 186 -14.25 7.21 1.66
CA ARG A 186 -15.01 7.29 0.41
C ARG A 186 -15.76 5.99 0.11
N MET A 187 -15.31 4.85 0.65
CA MET A 187 -15.89 3.53 0.41
C MET A 187 -17.18 3.29 1.21
N ASP A 188 -18.13 2.57 0.62
CA ASP A 188 -19.48 2.35 1.18
C ASP A 188 -19.61 1.12 2.10
N GLY A 189 -18.53 0.36 2.33
CA GLY A 189 -18.54 -0.82 3.17
C GLY A 189 -18.67 -0.49 4.66
N VAL A 190 -19.13 -1.46 5.45
CA VAL A 190 -18.99 -1.42 6.91
C VAL A 190 -17.53 -1.64 7.28
N GLU A 191 -16.89 -2.61 6.62
CA GLU A 191 -15.47 -2.89 6.73
C GLU A 191 -14.79 -2.57 5.39
N ASN A 192 -14.00 -1.50 5.39
CA ASN A 192 -13.29 -1.02 4.20
C ASN A 192 -11.84 -1.50 4.22
N TRP A 193 -11.45 -2.31 3.24
CA TRP A 193 -10.14 -2.91 3.12
C TRP A 193 -9.42 -2.36 1.91
N ILE A 194 -8.13 -2.05 2.09
CA ILE A 194 -7.21 -1.82 0.99
C ILE A 194 -6.39 -3.09 0.81
N ILE A 195 -6.34 -3.60 -0.42
CA ILE A 195 -5.46 -4.69 -0.82
C ILE A 195 -4.33 -4.05 -1.62
N GLY A 196 -3.17 -3.84 -1.00
CA GLY A 196 -1.98 -3.33 -1.70
C GLY A 196 -1.40 -4.39 -2.64
N LEU A 197 -0.49 -4.01 -3.53
CA LEU A 197 0.08 -4.92 -4.54
C LEU A 197 -1.01 -5.68 -5.34
N GLY A 198 -2.19 -5.09 -5.42
CA GLY A 198 -3.38 -5.71 -5.96
C GLY A 198 -3.42 -5.52 -7.47
N ASN A 199 -3.56 -6.62 -8.22
CA ASN A 199 -3.54 -6.71 -9.68
C ASN A 199 -2.20 -6.42 -10.37
N ASP A 200 -1.38 -5.55 -9.80
CA ASP A 200 -0.22 -4.98 -10.46
C ASP A 200 0.74 -4.33 -9.46
N GLU A 201 1.92 -3.93 -9.94
CA GLU A 201 3.00 -3.32 -9.17
C GLU A 201 3.56 -2.08 -9.89
N LEU A 202 3.45 -0.91 -9.25
CA LEU A 202 3.88 0.40 -9.79
C LEU A 202 4.90 1.10 -8.88
N GLY A 203 5.45 0.40 -7.91
CA GLY A 203 6.29 0.96 -6.87
C GLY A 203 5.48 1.54 -5.71
N TYR A 204 6.14 2.42 -4.96
CA TYR A 204 5.51 3.15 -3.86
C TYR A 204 4.51 4.20 -4.37
N LEU A 205 3.39 4.33 -3.66
CA LEU A 205 2.36 5.33 -3.90
C LEU A 205 2.31 6.28 -2.70
N ILE A 206 3.09 7.36 -2.82
CA ILE A 206 3.36 8.36 -1.79
C ILE A 206 2.44 9.57 -1.99
N PRO A 207 1.94 10.23 -0.93
CA PRO A 207 1.18 11.46 -1.08
C PRO A 207 1.96 12.55 -1.83
N ALA A 208 1.29 13.29 -2.71
CA ALA A 208 1.95 14.30 -3.53
C ALA A 208 2.61 15.44 -2.73
N TYR A 209 2.13 15.72 -1.50
CA TYR A 209 2.71 16.77 -0.65
C TYR A 209 4.07 16.38 -0.05
N ASP A 210 4.39 15.09 -0.01
CA ASP A 210 5.63 14.56 0.54
C ASP A 210 6.58 13.99 -0.52
N TYR A 211 6.16 13.95 -1.78
CA TYR A 211 6.98 13.43 -2.87
C TYR A 211 8.19 14.35 -3.14
N LYS A 212 9.37 14.00 -2.60
CA LYS A 212 10.59 14.81 -2.72
C LYS A 212 11.70 14.05 -3.41
N LEU A 213 12.38 14.74 -4.31
CA LEU A 213 13.46 14.19 -5.12
C LEU A 213 14.77 14.91 -4.83
N SER A 214 15.88 14.17 -4.92
CA SER A 214 17.23 14.73 -4.89
C SER A 214 17.36 15.85 -5.93
N GLU A 215 17.81 17.04 -5.51
CA GLU A 215 18.01 18.17 -6.43
C GLU A 215 19.07 17.90 -7.50
N THR A 216 20.04 17.03 -7.19
CA THR A 216 21.18 16.75 -8.07
C THR A 216 21.05 15.47 -8.85
N ALA A 217 20.33 14.47 -8.32
CA ALA A 217 20.18 13.16 -8.94
C ALA A 217 18.77 12.56 -8.70
N PRO A 218 17.68 13.19 -9.20
CA PRO A 218 16.32 12.71 -9.00
C PRO A 218 16.19 11.22 -9.39
N TYR A 219 15.47 10.43 -8.61
CA TYR A 219 15.24 8.98 -8.83
C TYR A 219 16.46 8.05 -8.83
N LEU A 220 17.69 8.57 -8.88
CA LEU A 220 18.92 7.78 -8.80
C LEU A 220 19.50 7.76 -7.38
N GLU A 221 19.30 8.85 -6.65
CA GLU A 221 19.65 9.00 -5.25
C GLU A 221 18.42 9.51 -4.49
N GLU A 222 18.32 9.10 -3.23
CA GLU A 222 17.31 9.60 -2.31
C GLU A 222 17.54 11.09 -2.02
N ALA A 223 16.47 11.84 -1.83
CA ALA A 223 16.61 13.14 -1.19
C ALA A 223 17.03 12.93 0.28
N PRO A 224 17.75 13.87 0.92
CA PRO A 224 17.99 13.82 2.36
C PRO A 224 16.66 13.70 3.10
N GLY A 225 16.60 12.98 4.24
CA GLY A 225 15.38 12.82 5.04
C GLY A 225 14.55 11.55 4.76
N ASP A 226 15.20 10.47 4.33
CA ASP A 226 14.62 9.13 4.10
C ASP A 226 13.55 9.07 2.99
N HIS A 227 13.91 9.55 1.80
CA HIS A 227 13.05 9.55 0.60
C HIS A 227 13.37 8.38 -0.36
N TYR A 228 13.38 7.15 0.18
CA TYR A 228 13.63 5.92 -0.58
C TYR A 228 12.49 5.63 -1.56
N GLU A 229 11.26 5.81 -1.10
CA GLU A 229 10.02 5.46 -1.78
C GLU A 229 9.90 6.21 -3.11
N GLU A 230 10.28 7.49 -3.18
CA GLU A 230 10.20 8.31 -4.39
C GLU A 230 11.10 7.81 -5.51
N THR A 231 12.25 7.21 -5.15
CA THR A 231 13.16 6.60 -6.13
C THR A 231 12.61 5.27 -6.67
N ASN A 232 11.76 4.61 -5.88
CA ASN A 232 11.09 3.34 -6.19
C ASN A 232 9.60 3.52 -6.52
N SER A 233 9.20 4.72 -6.95
CA SER A 233 7.86 5.02 -7.44
C SER A 233 7.89 5.28 -8.95
N ILE A 234 6.81 4.90 -9.65
CA ILE A 234 6.67 5.16 -11.08
C ILE A 234 6.60 6.67 -11.41
N GLY A 235 6.20 7.51 -10.45
CA GLY A 235 6.13 8.95 -10.63
C GLY A 235 5.24 9.68 -9.63
N PRO A 236 5.41 11.01 -9.49
CA PRO A 236 4.63 11.84 -8.57
C PRO A 236 3.13 11.91 -8.91
N SER A 237 2.72 11.64 -10.14
CA SER A 237 1.29 11.59 -10.50
C SER A 237 0.60 10.27 -10.11
N ALA A 238 1.36 9.28 -9.64
CA ALA A 238 0.84 7.93 -9.41
C ALA A 238 -0.27 7.89 -8.36
N THR A 239 -0.01 8.42 -7.17
CA THR A 239 -0.99 8.43 -6.07
C THR A 239 -2.23 9.27 -6.42
N PRO A 240 -2.12 10.52 -6.92
CA PRO A 240 -3.28 11.29 -7.35
C PRO A 240 -4.14 10.58 -8.39
N LEU A 241 -3.53 9.92 -9.38
CA LEU A 241 -4.27 9.22 -10.42
C LEU A 241 -4.95 7.94 -9.89
N VAL A 242 -4.29 7.19 -9.00
CA VAL A 242 -4.90 6.06 -8.30
C VAL A 242 -6.09 6.52 -7.47
N GLU A 243 -5.97 7.61 -6.70
CA GLU A 243 -7.08 8.16 -5.93
C GLU A 243 -8.25 8.63 -6.81
N GLU A 244 -7.96 9.31 -7.92
CA GLU A 244 -8.97 9.75 -8.89
C GLU A 244 -9.74 8.55 -9.45
N MET A 245 -9.02 7.52 -9.90
CA MET A 245 -9.63 6.34 -10.50
C MET A 245 -10.39 5.51 -9.46
N ALA A 246 -9.86 5.37 -8.23
CA ALA A 246 -10.54 4.71 -7.14
C ALA A 246 -11.84 5.42 -6.77
N THR A 247 -11.80 6.75 -6.63
CA THR A 247 -12.99 7.56 -6.34
C THR A 247 -14.05 7.38 -7.42
N ARG A 248 -13.66 7.45 -8.70
CA ARG A 248 -14.58 7.19 -9.81
C ARG A 248 -15.19 5.80 -9.76
N LEU A 249 -14.40 4.78 -9.40
CA LEU A 249 -14.87 3.40 -9.32
C LEU A 249 -15.86 3.19 -8.18
N ILE A 250 -15.59 3.81 -7.02
CA ILE A 250 -16.44 3.80 -5.83
C ILE A 250 -17.78 4.49 -6.13
N GLU A 251 -17.74 5.70 -6.69
CA GLU A 251 -18.93 6.50 -7.00
C GLU A 251 -19.75 5.96 -8.18
N TRP A 252 -19.20 5.01 -8.95
CA TRP A 252 -19.88 4.45 -10.10
C TRP A 252 -21.11 3.62 -9.68
N ALA A 253 -22.28 4.15 -10.01
CA ALA A 253 -23.57 3.47 -9.89
C ALA A 253 -23.99 2.89 -11.27
N PRO A 254 -24.21 1.57 -11.39
CA PRO A 254 -24.69 0.94 -12.63
C PRO A 254 -26.11 1.34 -13.03
#